data_AF-A0A553BNY8-F1
#
_entry.id   AF-A0A553BNY8-F1
#
_cell.length_a   1.000
_cell.length_b   1.000
_cell.length_c   1.000
_cell.angle_alpha   90.00
_cell.angle_beta   90.00
_cell.angle_gamma   90.00
#
_symmetry.space_group_name_H-M   'P 1'
#
loop_
_entity.id
_entity.type
_entity.pdbx_description
1 polymer ?
#
loop_
_entity_poly.entity_id
_entity_poly.type
_entity_poly.pdbx_seq_one_letter_code
_entity_poly.pdbx_strand_id
1 'polypeptide(L)'
;MKKTILYAFIGILFLSLTAFSVHKFYVAVYQVNYAAEKKMLQITSRIFVDDLNNALEKKYNKKVYLGTEKESPEEMLLLKKYFLEKFSVKVNGQTKPVNFLSKELEGDILICYCNVKEIAKINSLEIFNTVLIDWNTEQQNITHVNVLGEKKSILFTNSNRSEMLKY
;
A
#
# COMPACT_ATOMS: atom_id res chain seq x y z
N MET A 1 38.36 37.31 24.70
CA MET A 1 36.88 37.42 24.75
C MET A 1 36.23 37.21 23.38
N LYS A 2 36.53 38.00 22.33
CA LYS A 2 35.89 37.85 21.00
C LYS A 2 36.06 36.46 20.33
N LYS A 3 37.25 35.85 20.43
CA LYS A 3 37.51 34.51 19.85
C LYS A 3 36.74 33.39 20.56
N THR A 4 36.60 33.48 21.89
CA THR A 4 35.83 32.53 22.70
C THR A 4 34.35 32.54 22.34
N ILE A 5 33.79 33.73 22.09
CA ILE A 5 32.40 33.90 21.63
C ILE A 5 32.22 33.31 20.23
N LEU A 6 33.20 33.51 19.33
CA LEU A 6 33.17 32.94 17.98
C LEU A 6 33.21 31.40 18.01
N TYR A 7 34.06 30.79 18.84
CA TYR A 7 34.10 29.34 18.98
C TYR A 7 32.82 28.77 19.61
N ALA A 8 32.23 29.46 20.59
CA ALA A 8 30.94 29.08 21.15
C ALA A 8 29.80 29.17 20.10
N PHE A 9 29.81 30.21 19.27
CA PHE A 9 28.85 30.37 18.18
C PHE A 9 29.00 29.28 17.11
N ILE A 10 30.23 28.98 16.70
CA ILE A 10 30.51 27.88 15.75
C ILE A 10 30.12 26.52 16.35
N GLY A 11 30.34 26.32 17.66
CA GLY A 11 29.92 25.11 18.36
C GLY A 11 28.39 24.93 18.39
N ILE A 12 27.63 26.00 18.65
CA ILE A 12 26.17 26.00 18.60
C ILE A 12 25.67 25.75 17.17
N LEU A 13 26.30 26.38 16.18
CA LEU A 13 25.96 26.16 14.78
C LEU A 13 26.21 24.71 14.36
N PHE A 14 27.33 24.11 14.80
CA PHE A 14 27.64 22.71 14.51
C PHE A 14 26.64 21.74 15.17
N LEU A 15 26.19 22.04 16.40
CA LEU A 15 25.15 21.26 17.10
C LEU A 15 23.78 21.33 16.38
N SER A 16 23.48 22.45 15.73
CA SER A 16 22.24 22.59 14.95
C SER A 16 22.25 21.78 13.64
N LEU A 17 23.43 21.47 13.11
CA LEU A 17 23.60 20.71 11.86
C LEU A 17 23.44 19.18 12.04
N THR A 18 23.34 18.68 13.28
CA THR A 18 23.13 17.24 13.56
C THR A 18 21.67 16.86 13.78
N ALA A 19 20.73 17.80 13.64
CA ALA A 19 19.30 17.57 13.87
C ALA A 19 18.60 16.90 12.67
N PHE A 20 19.17 15.81 12.13
CA PHE A 20 18.52 15.02 11.09
C PHE A 20 17.63 13.95 11.72
N SER A 21 16.34 14.00 11.40
CA SER A 21 15.39 12.91 11.70
C SER A 21 15.39 11.91 10.55
N VAL A 22 15.55 10.62 10.85
CA VAL A 22 15.33 9.55 9.86
C VAL A 22 13.82 9.40 9.70
N HIS A 23 13.26 9.95 8.63
CA HIS A 23 11.86 9.71 8.29
C HIS A 23 11.73 8.34 7.63
N LYS A 24 11.04 7.41 8.29
CA LYS A 24 10.65 6.13 7.68
C LYS A 24 9.61 6.40 6.59
N PHE A 25 9.80 5.83 5.42
CA PHE A 25 8.92 6.01 4.28
C PHE A 25 7.92 4.86 4.20
N TYR A 26 6.67 5.12 4.60
CA TYR A 26 5.61 4.11 4.68
C TYR A 26 4.80 4.08 3.39
N VAL A 27 5.25 3.30 2.43
CA VAL A 27 4.65 3.24 1.10
C VAL A 27 4.38 1.83 0.62
N ALA A 28 3.21 1.67 0.01
CA ALA A 28 2.87 0.49 -0.77
C ALA A 28 2.51 0.91 -2.20
N VAL A 29 2.86 0.06 -3.17
CA VAL A 29 2.64 0.32 -4.59
C VAL A 29 1.66 -0.70 -5.16
N TYR A 30 0.68 -0.21 -5.90
CA TYR A 30 -0.36 -1.01 -6.54
C TYR A 30 -0.33 -0.76 -8.04
N GLN A 31 -0.49 -1.82 -8.82
CA GLN A 31 -0.65 -1.77 -10.25
C GLN A 31 -1.99 -2.42 -10.59
N VAL A 32 -2.90 -1.66 -11.19
CA VAL A 32 -4.22 -2.10 -11.63
C VAL A 32 -4.28 -2.02 -13.14
N ASN A 33 -4.25 -3.17 -13.80
CA ASN A 33 -4.25 -3.28 -15.26
C ASN A 33 -5.55 -3.90 -15.75
N TYR A 34 -6.20 -3.28 -16.74
CA TYR A 34 -7.33 -3.90 -17.42
C TYR A 34 -6.86 -4.80 -18.57
N ALA A 35 -7.06 -6.10 -18.41
CA ALA A 35 -6.82 -7.11 -19.44
C ALA A 35 -8.14 -7.35 -20.20
N ALA A 36 -8.34 -6.58 -21.27
CA ALA A 36 -9.57 -6.60 -22.07
C ALA A 36 -9.84 -7.99 -22.69
N GLU A 37 -8.78 -8.64 -23.17
CA GLU A 37 -8.83 -9.98 -23.76
C GLU A 37 -9.24 -11.06 -22.74
N LYS A 38 -9.00 -10.82 -21.45
CA LYS A 38 -9.41 -11.71 -20.34
C LYS A 38 -10.65 -11.22 -19.60
N LYS A 39 -11.23 -10.08 -20.01
CA LYS A 39 -12.38 -9.42 -19.36
C LYS A 39 -12.21 -9.31 -17.83
N MET A 40 -11.03 -8.85 -17.38
CA MET A 40 -10.71 -8.76 -15.96
C MET A 40 -9.73 -7.63 -15.65
N LEU A 41 -9.75 -7.17 -14.40
CA LEU A 41 -8.67 -6.38 -13.83
C LEU A 41 -7.64 -7.33 -13.21
N GLN A 42 -6.37 -7.06 -13.46
CA GLN A 42 -5.22 -7.65 -12.80
C GLN A 42 -4.66 -6.63 -11.81
N ILE A 43 -4.45 -7.07 -10.58
CA ILE A 43 -4.01 -6.20 -9.49
C ILE A 43 -2.78 -6.83 -8.86
N THR A 44 -1.67 -6.09 -8.89
CA THR A 44 -0.43 -6.46 -8.22
C THR A 44 -0.14 -5.43 -7.15
N SER A 45 0.02 -5.85 -5.90
CA SER A 45 0.43 -4.96 -4.80
C SER A 45 1.79 -5.37 -4.28
N ARG A 46 2.66 -4.38 -4.03
CA ARG A 46 3.96 -4.52 -3.39
C ARG A 46 3.92 -3.80 -2.05
N ILE A 47 4.06 -4.55 -0.97
CA ILE A 47 3.85 -4.06 0.39
C ILE A 47 4.98 -4.58 1.28
N PHE A 48 5.55 -3.74 2.13
CA PHE A 48 6.54 -4.20 3.11
C PHE A 48 5.91 -5.23 4.05
N VAL A 49 6.54 -6.40 4.15
CA VAL A 49 6.00 -7.53 4.91
C VAL A 49 5.96 -7.26 6.41
N ASP A 50 6.95 -6.51 6.92
CA ASP A 50 7.01 -6.11 8.32
C ASP A 50 5.83 -5.22 8.71
N ASP A 51 5.49 -4.24 7.87
CA ASP A 51 4.34 -3.36 8.10
C ASP A 51 3.02 -4.15 8.04
N LEU A 52 2.91 -5.13 7.15
CA LEU A 52 1.76 -6.04 7.12
C LEU A 52 1.66 -6.88 8.39
N ASN A 53 2.76 -7.48 8.85
CA ASN A 53 2.77 -8.25 10.09
C ASN A 53 2.33 -7.38 11.27
N ASN A 54 2.87 -6.16 11.39
CA ASN A 54 2.47 -5.21 12.44
C ASN A 54 0.99 -4.81 12.34
N ALA A 55 0.49 -4.55 11.14
CA ALA A 55 -0.92 -4.19 10.93
C ALA A 55 -1.87 -5.33 11.28
N LEU A 56 -1.54 -6.56 10.89
CA LEU A 56 -2.32 -7.75 11.21
C LEU A 56 -2.26 -8.06 12.70
N GLU A 57 -1.09 -7.93 13.33
CA GLU A 57 -0.93 -8.13 14.77
C GLU A 57 -1.76 -7.11 15.57
N LYS A 58 -1.70 -5.82 15.22
CA LYS A 58 -2.53 -4.79 15.83
C LYS A 58 -4.03 -5.06 15.66
N LYS A 59 -4.45 -5.54 14.49
CA LYS A 59 -5.86 -5.75 14.18
C LYS A 59 -6.46 -7.00 14.83
N TYR A 60 -5.73 -8.10 14.81
CA TYR A 60 -6.21 -9.39 15.28
C TYR A 60 -5.70 -9.77 16.67
N ASN A 61 -4.85 -8.93 17.28
CA ASN A 61 -4.21 -9.16 18.56
C ASN A 61 -3.50 -10.52 18.63
N LYS A 62 -2.88 -10.91 17.50
CA LYS A 62 -2.20 -12.18 17.30
C LYS A 62 -0.95 -11.93 16.47
N LYS A 63 0.19 -12.40 16.95
CA LYS A 63 1.46 -12.28 16.23
C LYS A 63 1.40 -13.05 14.92
N VAL A 64 1.86 -12.41 13.85
CA VAL A 64 1.84 -12.94 12.49
C VAL A 64 3.26 -12.99 11.94
N TYR A 65 3.59 -14.04 11.20
CA TYR A 65 4.92 -14.25 10.62
C TYR A 65 4.88 -14.42 9.09
N LEU A 66 4.12 -13.56 8.40
CA LEU A 66 4.05 -13.59 6.93
C LEU A 66 5.44 -13.48 6.33
N GLY A 67 5.68 -14.27 5.28
CA GLY A 67 6.96 -14.29 4.57
C GLY A 67 8.07 -15.08 5.26
N THR A 68 7.79 -15.79 6.34
CA THR A 68 8.80 -16.60 7.04
C THR A 68 8.49 -18.10 6.99
N GLU A 69 9.46 -18.93 7.36
CA GLU A 69 9.26 -20.37 7.54
C GLU A 69 8.21 -20.73 8.61
N LYS A 70 7.85 -19.77 9.47
CA LYS A 70 6.85 -19.94 10.54
C LYS A 70 5.44 -19.56 10.10
N GLU A 71 5.26 -19.13 8.86
CA GLU A 71 3.95 -18.74 8.35
C GLU A 71 2.96 -19.91 8.40
N SER A 72 1.79 -19.68 9.00
CA SER A 72 0.73 -20.69 9.11
C SER A 72 -0.40 -20.44 8.10
N PRO A 73 -1.16 -21.50 7.70
CA PRO A 73 -2.31 -21.35 6.82
C PRO A 73 -3.40 -20.39 7.35
N GLU A 74 -3.51 -20.25 8.67
CA GLU A 74 -4.46 -19.32 9.30
C GLU A 74 -4.06 -17.85 9.07
N GLU A 75 -2.77 -17.53 9.13
CA GLU A 75 -2.26 -16.18 8.86
C GLU A 75 -2.55 -15.75 7.42
N MET A 76 -2.53 -16.69 6.48
CA MET A 76 -2.97 -16.46 5.11
C MET A 76 -4.46 -16.08 5.00
N LEU A 77 -5.32 -16.66 5.84
CA LEU A 77 -6.73 -16.26 5.90
C LEU A 77 -6.89 -14.86 6.49
N LEU A 78 -6.11 -14.52 7.52
CA LEU A 78 -6.08 -13.18 8.12
C LEU A 78 -5.61 -12.11 7.11
N LEU A 79 -4.54 -12.40 6.36
CA LEU A 79 -4.05 -11.52 5.29
C LEU A 79 -5.14 -11.27 4.24
N LYS A 80 -5.77 -12.34 3.73
CA LYS A 80 -6.85 -12.22 2.74
C LYS A 80 -8.01 -11.39 3.27
N LYS A 81 -8.46 -11.67 4.50
CA LYS A 81 -9.55 -10.93 5.15
C LYS A 81 -9.20 -9.44 5.31
N TYR A 82 -7.99 -9.15 5.79
CA TYR A 82 -7.51 -7.78 5.93
C TYR A 82 -7.46 -7.05 4.60
N PHE A 83 -6.85 -7.66 3.58
CA PHE A 83 -6.68 -7.06 2.27
C PHE A 83 -8.04 -6.73 1.63
N LEU A 84 -8.98 -7.67 1.65
CA LEU A 84 -10.31 -7.50 1.05
C LEU A 84 -11.20 -6.49 1.79
N GLU A 85 -10.93 -6.21 3.06
CA GLU A 85 -11.59 -5.15 3.82
C GLU A 85 -11.02 -3.76 3.48
N LYS A 86 -9.71 -3.69 3.23
CA LYS A 86 -9.00 -2.42 3.04
C LYS A 86 -8.84 -2.00 1.58
N PHE A 87 -9.01 -2.93 0.65
CA PHE A 87 -8.88 -2.71 -0.78
C PHE A 87 -10.13 -3.22 -1.51
N SER A 88 -10.83 -2.32 -2.20
CA SER A 88 -12.01 -2.70 -2.99
C SER A 88 -12.10 -1.91 -4.29
N VAL A 89 -12.84 -2.47 -5.25
CA VAL A 89 -13.00 -1.89 -6.57
C VAL A 89 -14.48 -1.88 -6.96
N LYS A 90 -14.95 -0.76 -7.49
CA LYS A 90 -16.23 -0.70 -8.20
C LYS A 90 -16.00 -0.42 -9.67
N VAL A 91 -16.71 -1.15 -10.51
CA VAL A 91 -16.69 -0.99 -11.96
C VAL A 91 -18.08 -0.59 -12.41
N ASN A 92 -18.19 0.53 -13.12
CA ASN A 92 -19.46 1.07 -13.59
C ASN A 92 -20.48 1.25 -12.46
N GLY A 93 -20.01 1.70 -11.28
CA GLY A 93 -20.82 1.89 -10.07
C GLY A 93 -21.16 0.61 -9.29
N GLN A 94 -20.80 -0.58 -9.77
CA GLN A 94 -21.06 -1.84 -9.09
C GLN A 94 -19.81 -2.36 -8.38
N THR A 95 -19.92 -2.68 -7.09
CA THR A 95 -18.85 -3.37 -6.36
C THR A 95 -18.59 -4.73 -6.98
N LYS A 96 -17.34 -4.98 -7.35
CA LYS A 96 -16.91 -6.27 -7.92
C LYS A 96 -15.99 -6.98 -6.92
N PRO A 97 -16.16 -8.30 -6.71
CA PRO A 97 -15.35 -9.04 -5.77
C PRO A 97 -13.89 -9.09 -6.25
N VAL A 98 -12.98 -8.69 -5.36
CA VAL A 98 -11.54 -8.87 -5.56
C VAL A 98 -11.19 -10.30 -5.15
N ASN A 99 -10.60 -11.06 -6.05
CA ASN A 99 -10.15 -12.42 -5.78
C ASN A 99 -8.64 -12.41 -5.51
N PHE A 100 -8.26 -12.80 -4.30
CA PHE A 100 -6.86 -12.98 -3.94
C PHE A 100 -6.35 -14.34 -4.46
N LEU A 101 -5.36 -14.33 -5.35
CA LEU A 101 -4.88 -15.52 -6.04
C LEU A 101 -3.70 -16.15 -5.33
N SER A 102 -2.64 -15.37 -5.15
CA SER A 102 -1.37 -15.83 -4.60
C SER A 102 -0.59 -14.65 -4.02
N LYS A 103 0.49 -14.99 -3.33
CA LYS A 103 1.51 -14.05 -2.90
C LYS A 103 2.90 -14.61 -3.16
N GLU A 104 3.88 -13.74 -3.30
CA GLU A 104 5.30 -14.07 -3.30
C GLU A 104 6.04 -13.11 -2.36
N LEU A 105 7.20 -13.54 -1.88
CA LEU A 105 8.08 -12.70 -1.09
C LEU A 105 9.35 -12.42 -1.91
N GLU A 106 9.67 -11.14 -2.09
CA GLU A 106 10.87 -10.68 -2.74
C GLU A 106 11.61 -9.73 -1.79
N GLY A 107 12.63 -10.24 -1.10
CA GLY A 107 13.28 -9.51 0.00
C GLY A 107 12.26 -9.19 1.10
N ASP A 108 12.14 -7.91 1.44
CA ASP A 108 11.20 -7.42 2.47
C ASP A 108 9.82 -7.06 1.89
N ILE A 109 9.58 -7.34 0.61
CA ILE A 109 8.35 -7.00 -0.09
C ILE A 109 7.48 -8.24 -0.28
N LEU A 110 6.27 -8.18 0.25
CA LEU A 110 5.21 -9.11 -0.08
C LEU A 110 4.46 -8.62 -1.33
N ILE A 111 4.54 -9.43 -2.39
CA ILE A 111 3.85 -9.19 -3.65
C ILE A 111 2.56 -9.99 -3.64
N CYS A 112 1.41 -9.34 -3.70
CA CYS A 112 0.11 -10.01 -3.76
C CYS A 112 -0.48 -9.88 -5.16
N TYR A 113 -1.03 -10.99 -5.65
CA TYR A 113 -1.67 -11.09 -6.96
C TYR A 113 -3.17 -11.28 -6.79
N CYS A 114 -3.93 -10.33 -7.31
CA CYS A 114 -5.40 -10.33 -7.24
C CYS A 114 -6.00 -10.15 -8.64
N ASN A 115 -7.24 -10.58 -8.81
CA ASN A 115 -8.03 -10.23 -10.00
C ASN A 115 -9.48 -9.87 -9.67
N VAL A 116 -10.10 -9.15 -10.60
CA VAL A 116 -11.53 -8.91 -10.61
C VAL A 116 -12.07 -9.37 -11.96
N LYS A 117 -12.90 -10.41 -11.95
CA LYS A 117 -13.41 -11.05 -13.17
C LYS A 117 -14.70 -10.38 -13.67
N GLU A 118 -15.12 -10.79 -14.86
CA GLU A 118 -16.42 -10.41 -15.45
C GLU A 118 -16.54 -8.90 -15.71
N ILE A 119 -15.48 -8.32 -16.27
CA ILE A 119 -15.41 -6.92 -16.67
C ILE A 119 -15.33 -6.84 -18.18
N ALA A 120 -16.50 -6.82 -18.82
CA ALA A 120 -16.60 -6.72 -20.28
C ALA A 120 -16.26 -5.32 -20.81
N LYS A 121 -16.54 -4.27 -20.02
CA LYS A 121 -16.27 -2.87 -20.37
C LYS A 121 -16.10 -2.04 -19.09
N ILE A 122 -15.20 -1.06 -19.15
CA ILE A 122 -14.98 -0.08 -18.08
C ILE A 122 -15.32 1.31 -18.62
N ASN A 123 -16.32 1.95 -18.01
CA ASN A 123 -16.68 3.36 -18.20
C ASN A 123 -16.31 4.19 -16.96
N SER A 124 -16.43 3.57 -15.79
CA SER A 124 -15.90 4.13 -14.55
C SER A 124 -15.24 3.06 -13.71
N LEU A 125 -14.17 3.46 -13.02
CA LEU A 125 -13.43 2.63 -12.08
C LEU A 125 -13.24 3.42 -10.79
N GLU A 126 -13.88 2.97 -9.73
CA GLU A 126 -13.66 3.49 -8.38
C GLU A 126 -12.74 2.52 -7.63
N ILE A 127 -11.66 3.04 -7.06
CA ILE A 127 -10.72 2.26 -6.26
C ILE A 127 -10.73 2.83 -4.86
N PHE A 128 -10.98 1.98 -3.87
CA PHE A 128 -10.80 2.27 -2.46
C PHE A 128 -9.56 1.53 -1.95
N ASN A 129 -8.61 2.25 -1.36
CA ASN A 129 -7.38 1.66 -0.87
C ASN A 129 -6.92 2.31 0.44
N THR A 130 -7.08 1.56 1.53
CA THR A 130 -6.70 1.96 2.89
C THR A 130 -5.77 0.96 3.58
N VAL A 131 -5.11 0.11 2.79
CA VAL A 131 -4.18 -0.89 3.30
C VAL A 131 -3.08 -0.19 4.10
N LEU A 132 -2.77 -0.71 5.29
CA LEU A 132 -1.82 -0.18 6.28
C LEU A 132 -2.14 1.20 6.90
N ILE A 133 -3.16 1.92 6.42
CA ILE A 133 -3.50 3.26 6.94
C ILE A 133 -4.01 3.21 8.40
N ASP A 134 -4.63 2.10 8.80
CA ASP A 134 -5.10 1.88 10.18
C ASP A 134 -3.98 1.50 11.15
N TRP A 135 -2.90 0.92 10.62
CA TRP A 135 -1.66 0.70 11.35
C TRP A 135 -0.90 2.01 11.52
N ASN A 136 -0.67 2.73 10.42
CA ASN A 136 0.06 3.97 10.38
C ASN A 136 -0.65 5.04 9.53
N THR A 137 -0.99 6.18 10.15
CA THR A 137 -1.70 7.28 9.48
C THR A 137 -0.85 8.01 8.44
N GLU A 138 0.47 7.89 8.50
CA GLU A 138 1.41 8.46 7.50
C GLU A 138 1.57 7.56 6.26
N GLN A 139 0.96 6.36 6.27
CA GLN A 139 0.98 5.44 5.14
C GLN A 139 0.45 6.09 3.87
N GLN A 140 1.16 5.85 2.76
CA GLN A 140 0.74 6.25 1.44
C GLN A 140 0.65 5.04 0.51
N ASN A 141 -0.46 4.90 -0.19
CA ASN A 141 -0.64 3.83 -1.16
C ASN A 141 -0.70 4.44 -2.56
N ILE A 142 0.35 4.21 -3.35
CA ILE A 142 0.46 4.71 -4.71
C ILE A 142 -0.14 3.67 -5.65
N THR A 143 -1.23 4.02 -6.34
CA THR A 143 -1.89 3.12 -7.28
C THR A 143 -1.73 3.62 -8.70
N HIS A 144 -1.00 2.85 -9.51
CA HIS A 144 -0.91 3.03 -10.94
C HIS A 144 -2.04 2.24 -11.61
N VAL A 145 -2.85 2.93 -12.39
CA VAL A 145 -3.98 2.36 -13.12
C VAL A 145 -3.70 2.45 -14.62
N ASN A 146 -3.84 1.34 -15.33
CA ASN A 146 -3.76 1.28 -16.79
C ASN A 146 -5.04 0.64 -17.34
N VAL A 147 -5.88 1.45 -17.97
CA VAL A 147 -7.16 1.03 -18.55
C VAL A 147 -7.22 1.56 -19.98
N LEU A 148 -7.39 0.66 -20.96
CA LEU A 148 -7.55 1.02 -22.37
C LEU A 148 -6.41 1.91 -22.92
N GLY A 149 -5.20 1.76 -22.39
CA GLY A 149 -4.02 2.56 -22.79
C GLY A 149 -3.87 3.87 -22.01
N GLU A 150 -4.87 4.30 -21.24
CA GLU A 150 -4.77 5.44 -20.35
C GLU A 150 -4.08 5.04 -19.03
N LYS A 151 -2.99 5.76 -18.70
CA LYS A 151 -2.26 5.59 -17.44
C LYS A 151 -2.61 6.73 -16.49
N LYS A 152 -3.05 6.38 -15.28
CA LYS A 152 -3.34 7.33 -14.19
C LYS A 152 -2.62 6.86 -12.93
N SER A 153 -2.16 7.80 -12.10
CA SER A 153 -1.55 7.49 -10.81
C SER A 153 -2.32 8.20 -9.71
N ILE A 154 -2.70 7.47 -8.67
CA ILE A 154 -3.50 7.96 -7.55
C ILE A 154 -2.71 7.75 -6.27
N LEU A 155 -2.68 8.78 -5.42
CA LEU A 155 -2.11 8.70 -4.08
C LEU A 155 -3.24 8.57 -3.06
N PHE A 156 -3.33 7.41 -2.41
CA PHE A 156 -4.25 7.20 -1.31
C PHE A 156 -3.55 7.45 0.03
N THR A 157 -4.21 8.18 0.91
CA THR A 157 -3.72 8.55 2.24
C THR A 157 -4.87 8.48 3.25
N ASN A 158 -4.61 8.77 4.53
CA ASN A 158 -5.67 8.80 5.53
C ASN A 158 -6.81 9.78 5.19
N SER A 159 -6.50 10.87 4.48
CA SER A 159 -7.47 11.88 4.04
C SER A 159 -8.12 11.56 2.68
N ASN A 160 -7.43 10.85 1.79
CA ASN A 160 -7.92 10.46 0.48
C ASN A 160 -7.95 8.93 0.33
N ARG A 161 -9.13 8.31 0.51
CA ARG A 161 -9.26 6.85 0.62
C ARG A 161 -9.89 6.18 -0.59
N SER A 162 -10.60 6.93 -1.43
CA SER A 162 -11.28 6.45 -2.63
C SER A 162 -11.13 7.45 -3.76
N GLU A 163 -10.96 6.98 -4.99
CA GLU A 163 -10.86 7.81 -6.19
C GLU A 163 -11.65 7.18 -7.33
N MET A 164 -12.42 7.98 -8.07
CA MET A 164 -13.20 7.53 -9.22
C MET A 164 -12.60 8.05 -10.52
N LEU A 165 -12.19 7.13 -11.38
CA LEU A 165 -11.69 7.40 -12.72
C LEU A 165 -12.79 7.18 -13.75
N LYS A 166 -12.90 8.09 -14.73
CA LYS A 166 -13.79 7.97 -15.89
C LYS A 166 -12.98 7.70 -17.16
N TYR A 167 -13.57 6.91 -18.06
CA TYR A 167 -13.03 6.48 -19.36
C TYR A 167 -14.13 6.49 -20.43
#